data_AF-A0A2E4F9J8-F1
#
_entry.id   AF-A0A2E4F9J8-F1
#
_cell.length_a   1.000
_cell.length_b   1.000
_cell.length_c   1.000
_cell.angle_alpha   90.00
_cell.angle_beta   90.00
_cell.angle_gamma   90.00
#
_symmetry.space_group_name_H-M   'P 1'
#
loop_
_entity.id
_entity.type
_entity.pdbx_description
1 polymer ?
#
loop_
_entity_poly.entity_id
_entity_poly.type
_entity_poly.pdbx_seq_one_letter_code
_entity_poly.pdbx_strand_id
1 'polypeptide(L)'
;MKLRKTGAVCAAYMGDGATSENDFHTSLDMAKRFQLPVVFVCQNNQWAISVPVSGQTRAANIAARAKAFALRSRRVDGNDVLACYVAMRDAVASARSGEGPTFLEMLTYRMGAHSTSDDPSRYRDESVTEAWKDKDPLTRFRLYMGHEGVLSAEAAEELEATLAAEIRATLAEVEAADPMPPLESLFDDVFAERTWFLREQAEDAAKYPLPAGH
;
A
#
# COMPACT_ATOMS: atom_id res chain seq x y z
N MET A 1 -12.43 4.46 16.74
CA MET A 1 -12.83 5.70 16.02
C MET A 1 -14.33 5.95 16.13
N LYS A 2 -15.20 5.10 15.55
CA LYS A 2 -16.67 5.24 15.62
C LYS A 2 -17.22 5.42 17.04
N LEU A 3 -16.96 4.47 17.94
CA LEU A 3 -17.48 4.53 19.33
C LEU A 3 -16.93 5.72 20.13
N ARG A 4 -15.68 6.11 19.85
CA ARG A 4 -15.01 7.27 20.45
C ARG A 4 -15.40 8.61 19.80
N LYS A 5 -16.25 8.60 18.76
CA LYS A 5 -16.73 9.79 18.02
C LYS A 5 -15.61 10.74 17.55
N THR A 6 -14.46 10.19 17.15
CA THR A 6 -13.31 11.01 16.73
C THR A 6 -13.44 11.59 15.31
N GLY A 7 -14.46 11.15 14.55
CA GLY A 7 -14.61 11.48 13.13
C GLY A 7 -13.56 10.82 12.21
N ALA A 8 -12.57 10.12 12.75
CA ALA A 8 -11.52 9.48 11.96
C ALA A 8 -12.08 8.32 11.10
N VAL A 9 -11.47 8.15 9.92
CA VAL A 9 -11.76 7.10 8.94
C VAL A 9 -10.49 6.27 8.74
N CYS A 10 -10.63 4.95 8.67
CA CYS A 10 -9.54 4.05 8.35
C CYS A 10 -9.50 3.79 6.84
N ALA A 11 -8.33 3.90 6.21
CA ALA A 11 -8.11 3.40 4.86
C ALA A 11 -7.26 2.12 4.95
N ALA A 12 -7.77 1.02 4.42
CA ALA A 12 -7.10 -0.28 4.44
C ALA A 12 -6.69 -0.68 3.00
N TYR A 13 -5.39 -0.74 2.74
CA TYR A 13 -4.83 -1.03 1.43
C TYR A 13 -4.50 -2.52 1.28
N MET A 14 -4.73 -3.06 0.09
CA MET A 14 -4.44 -4.45 -0.26
C MET A 14 -4.18 -4.60 -1.76
N GLY A 15 -3.50 -5.66 -2.17
CA GLY A 15 -3.37 -6.05 -3.58
C GLY A 15 -4.55 -6.90 -4.06
N ASP A 16 -4.62 -7.15 -5.37
CA ASP A 16 -5.62 -8.03 -5.98
C ASP A 16 -5.58 -9.46 -5.41
N GLY A 17 -4.39 -9.99 -5.13
CA GLY A 17 -4.23 -11.32 -4.54
C GLY A 17 -4.85 -11.47 -3.15
N ALA A 18 -4.69 -10.46 -2.30
CA ALA A 18 -5.24 -10.46 -0.95
C ALA A 18 -6.78 -10.54 -0.93
N THR A 19 -7.44 -10.20 -2.05
CA THR A 19 -8.91 -10.30 -2.13
C THR A 19 -9.41 -11.74 -2.18
N SER A 20 -8.55 -12.72 -2.39
CA SER A 20 -8.89 -14.15 -2.32
C SER A 20 -8.69 -14.77 -0.93
N GLU A 21 -8.22 -14.00 0.05
CA GLU A 21 -8.07 -14.46 1.43
C GLU A 21 -9.40 -14.43 2.21
N ASN A 22 -9.55 -15.33 3.18
CA ASN A 22 -10.74 -15.37 4.05
C ASN A 22 -10.90 -14.09 4.88
N ASP A 23 -9.78 -13.50 5.31
CA ASP A 23 -9.78 -12.28 6.13
C ASP A 23 -10.33 -11.08 5.37
N PHE A 24 -10.13 -11.01 4.05
CA PHE A 24 -10.76 -10.01 3.19
C PHE A 24 -12.29 -10.09 3.31
N HIS A 25 -12.85 -11.29 3.09
CA HIS A 25 -14.29 -11.52 3.13
C HIS A 25 -14.89 -11.21 4.51
N THR A 26 -14.25 -11.70 5.57
CA THR A 26 -14.69 -11.48 6.95
C THR A 26 -14.64 -10.00 7.33
N SER A 27 -13.59 -9.29 6.90
CA SER A 27 -13.44 -7.85 7.17
C SER A 27 -14.52 -7.02 6.49
N LEU A 28 -14.88 -7.34 5.24
CA LEU A 28 -15.95 -6.62 4.53
C LEU A 28 -17.31 -6.82 5.22
N ASP A 29 -17.63 -8.07 5.58
CA ASP A 29 -18.88 -8.40 6.26
C ASP A 29 -19.00 -7.68 7.60
N MET A 30 -17.97 -7.79 8.46
CA MET A 30 -17.96 -7.12 9.76
C MET A 30 -18.05 -5.60 9.62
N ALA A 31 -17.29 -5.00 8.69
CA ALA A 31 -17.32 -3.56 8.48
C ALA A 31 -18.72 -3.10 8.05
N LYS A 32 -19.40 -3.86 7.18
CA LYS A 32 -20.79 -3.55 6.82
C LYS A 32 -21.73 -3.75 7.99
N ARG A 33 -21.66 -4.89 8.68
CA ARG A 33 -22.55 -5.24 9.79
C ARG A 33 -22.57 -4.16 10.88
N PHE A 34 -21.40 -3.61 11.19
CA PHE A 34 -21.23 -2.58 12.21
C PHE A 34 -21.25 -1.14 11.65
N GLN A 35 -21.42 -0.96 10.33
CA GLN A 35 -21.35 0.33 9.63
C GLN A 35 -20.08 1.10 10.03
N LEU A 36 -18.91 0.47 9.88
CA LEU A 36 -17.63 1.04 10.29
C LEU A 36 -17.15 2.11 9.29
N PRO A 37 -16.48 3.18 9.77
CA PRO A 37 -15.90 4.22 8.92
C PRO A 37 -14.59 3.73 8.30
N VAL A 38 -14.69 2.82 7.32
CA VAL A 38 -13.54 2.20 6.64
C VAL A 38 -13.66 2.35 5.13
N VAL A 39 -12.58 2.76 4.48
CA VAL A 39 -12.41 2.70 3.03
C VAL A 39 -11.44 1.57 2.73
N PHE A 40 -11.92 0.51 2.09
CA PHE A 40 -11.07 -0.56 1.59
C PHE A 40 -10.56 -0.20 0.21
N VAL A 41 -9.25 -0.27 0.00
CA VAL A 41 -8.61 0.11 -1.26
C VAL A 41 -7.83 -1.09 -1.80
N CYS A 42 -8.28 -1.64 -2.91
CA CYS A 42 -7.56 -2.66 -3.65
C CYS A 42 -6.71 -2.01 -4.75
N GLN A 43 -5.40 -2.11 -4.63
CA GLN A 43 -4.44 -1.79 -5.68
C GLN A 43 -4.34 -3.00 -6.61
N ASN A 44 -5.23 -3.04 -7.60
CA ASN A 44 -5.26 -4.12 -8.59
C ASN A 44 -4.17 -3.87 -9.63
N ASN A 45 -2.98 -4.39 -9.37
CA ASN A 45 -1.80 -4.21 -10.23
C ASN A 45 -1.66 -5.31 -11.30
N GLN A 46 -2.70 -6.13 -11.45
CA GLN A 46 -2.86 -7.27 -12.34
C GLN A 46 -2.15 -8.57 -11.91
N TRP A 47 -1.33 -8.56 -10.85
CA TRP A 47 -0.47 -9.70 -10.50
C TRP A 47 -0.30 -9.91 -8.98
N ALA A 48 -0.67 -11.10 -8.51
CA ALA A 48 -0.32 -11.60 -7.18
C ALA A 48 0.94 -12.47 -7.27
N ILE A 49 2.11 -11.86 -7.03
CA ILE A 49 3.43 -12.44 -7.31
C ILE A 49 3.54 -12.80 -8.80
N SER A 50 3.22 -14.06 -9.15
CA SER A 50 3.22 -14.63 -10.50
C SER A 50 1.83 -15.00 -11.02
N VAL A 51 0.79 -14.93 -10.19
CA VAL A 51 -0.59 -15.29 -10.55
C VAL A 51 -1.29 -14.07 -11.15
N PRO A 52 -1.73 -14.11 -12.42
CA PRO A 52 -2.49 -13.00 -13.01
C PRO A 52 -3.88 -12.90 -12.36
N VAL A 53 -4.47 -11.71 -12.35
CA VAL A 53 -5.80 -11.47 -11.75
C VAL A 53 -6.90 -12.39 -12.32
N SER A 54 -6.79 -12.80 -13.59
CA SER A 54 -7.70 -13.75 -14.24
C SER A 54 -7.61 -15.19 -13.69
N GLY A 55 -6.46 -15.55 -13.11
CA GLY A 55 -6.25 -16.78 -12.34
C GLY A 55 -6.66 -16.64 -10.87
N GLN A 56 -6.76 -15.40 -10.37
CA GLN A 56 -7.10 -15.11 -8.97
C GLN A 56 -8.61 -15.13 -8.71
N THR A 57 -9.42 -14.62 -9.66
CA THR A 57 -10.88 -14.58 -9.50
C THR A 57 -11.59 -14.63 -10.85
N ARG A 58 -12.82 -15.18 -10.85
CA ARG A 58 -13.73 -15.17 -12.02
C ARG A 58 -14.72 -14.00 -11.99
N ALA A 59 -14.68 -13.16 -10.95
CA ALA A 59 -15.49 -11.95 -10.93
C ALA A 59 -15.11 -11.03 -12.11
N ALA A 60 -16.10 -10.34 -12.68
CA ALA A 60 -15.87 -9.42 -13.80
C ALA A 60 -14.87 -8.29 -13.49
N ASN A 61 -14.78 -7.92 -12.20
CA ASN A 61 -13.76 -7.07 -11.61
C ASN A 61 -13.77 -7.25 -10.09
N ILE A 62 -12.75 -6.74 -9.40
CA ILE A 62 -12.62 -6.94 -7.95
C ILE A 62 -13.66 -6.12 -7.19
N ALA A 63 -14.01 -4.91 -7.66
CA ALA A 63 -15.06 -4.10 -7.05
C ALA A 63 -16.42 -4.83 -6.98
N ALA A 64 -16.73 -5.69 -7.95
CA ALA A 64 -17.95 -6.49 -7.93
C ALA A 64 -18.02 -7.47 -6.75
N ARG A 65 -16.89 -7.92 -6.20
CA ARG A 65 -16.86 -8.82 -5.04
C ARG A 65 -17.41 -8.16 -3.78
N ALA A 66 -17.16 -6.86 -3.61
CA ALA A 66 -17.65 -6.10 -2.46
C ALA A 66 -19.20 -5.98 -2.44
N LYS A 67 -19.86 -6.12 -3.60
CA LYS A 67 -21.32 -6.12 -3.69
C LYS A 67 -21.97 -7.30 -2.97
N ALA A 68 -21.29 -8.44 -2.87
CA ALA A 68 -21.78 -9.60 -2.11
C ALA A 68 -22.01 -9.28 -0.62
N PHE A 69 -21.31 -8.26 -0.12
CA PHE A 69 -21.38 -7.78 1.26
C PHE A 69 -22.20 -6.47 1.38
N ALA A 70 -22.93 -6.08 0.34
CA ALA A 70 -23.70 -4.83 0.27
C ALA A 70 -22.86 -3.56 0.55
N LEU A 71 -21.55 -3.59 0.24
CA LEU A 71 -20.72 -2.39 0.23
C LEU A 71 -20.99 -1.55 -1.01
N ARG A 72 -20.87 -0.24 -0.87
CA ARG A 72 -20.67 0.63 -2.02
C ARG A 72 -19.30 0.32 -2.60
N SER A 73 -19.23 0.17 -3.92
CA SER A 73 -18.00 -0.23 -4.59
C SER A 73 -17.80 0.55 -5.88
N ARG A 74 -16.57 1.01 -6.15
CA ARG A 74 -16.22 1.68 -7.41
C ARG A 74 -14.89 1.16 -7.93
N ARG A 75 -14.82 0.91 -9.24
CA ARG A 75 -13.55 0.72 -9.96
C ARG A 75 -13.10 2.08 -10.50
N VAL A 76 -11.83 2.39 -10.30
CA VAL A 76 -11.21 3.68 -10.60
C VAL A 76 -9.96 3.40 -11.44
N ASP A 77 -9.68 4.28 -12.40
CA ASP A 77 -8.38 4.28 -13.07
C ASP A 77 -7.31 4.67 -12.05
N GLY A 78 -6.51 3.69 -11.62
CA GLY A 78 -5.47 3.86 -10.62
C GLY A 78 -4.29 4.70 -11.10
N ASN A 79 -4.19 4.92 -12.41
CA ASN A 79 -3.15 5.77 -13.02
C ASN A 79 -3.66 7.19 -13.32
N ASP A 80 -4.88 7.54 -12.88
CA ASP A 80 -5.39 8.91 -12.86
C ASP A 80 -5.43 9.41 -11.42
N VAL A 81 -4.47 10.26 -11.05
CA VAL A 81 -4.36 10.79 -9.69
C VAL A 81 -5.60 11.59 -9.26
N LEU A 82 -6.25 12.30 -10.18
CA LEU A 82 -7.44 13.08 -9.88
C LEU A 82 -8.65 12.17 -9.67
N ALA A 83 -8.79 11.12 -10.48
CA ALA A 83 -9.83 10.11 -10.29
C ALA A 83 -9.66 9.37 -8.95
N CYS A 84 -8.44 8.99 -8.61
CA CYS A 84 -8.08 8.40 -7.31
C CYS A 84 -8.42 9.35 -6.15
N TYR A 85 -8.02 10.62 -6.26
CA TYR A 85 -8.29 11.63 -5.24
C TYR A 85 -9.79 11.83 -5.02
N VAL A 86 -10.57 12.02 -6.09
CA VAL A 86 -12.03 12.22 -6.00
C VAL A 86 -12.70 10.98 -5.40
N ALA A 87 -12.34 9.78 -5.85
CA ALA A 87 -12.92 8.55 -5.33
C ALA A 87 -12.63 8.35 -3.83
N MET A 88 -11.39 8.60 -3.40
CA MET A 88 -11.01 8.54 -1.98
C MET A 88 -11.73 9.60 -1.16
N ARG A 89 -11.76 10.86 -1.63
CA ARG A 89 -12.44 11.97 -0.96
C ARG A 89 -13.92 11.64 -0.71
N ASP A 90 -14.62 11.16 -1.73
CA ASP A 90 -16.04 10.85 -1.65
C ASP A 90 -16.30 9.64 -0.73
N ALA A 91 -15.44 8.61 -0.80
CA ALA A 91 -15.51 7.44 0.08
C ALA A 91 -15.25 7.81 1.56
N VAL A 92 -14.27 8.67 1.82
CA VAL A 92 -13.97 9.19 3.17
C VAL A 92 -15.11 10.04 3.70
N ALA A 93 -15.72 10.89 2.87
CA ALA A 93 -16.88 11.69 3.26
C ALA A 93 -18.06 10.79 3.66
N SER A 94 -18.36 9.77 2.85
CA SER A 94 -19.43 8.80 3.12
C SER A 94 -19.17 7.95 4.37
N ALA A 95 -17.95 7.48 4.57
CA ALA A 95 -17.56 6.74 5.77
C ALA A 95 -17.72 7.61 7.03
N ARG A 96 -17.34 8.89 6.94
CA ARG A 96 -17.43 9.87 8.03
C ARG A 96 -18.86 10.29 8.36
N SER A 97 -19.74 10.37 7.36
CA SER A 97 -21.18 10.65 7.56
C SER A 97 -21.95 9.46 8.15
N GLY A 98 -21.31 8.30 8.31
CA GLY A 98 -21.91 7.11 8.91
C GLY A 98 -22.66 6.22 7.92
N GLU A 99 -22.48 6.43 6.62
CA GLU A 99 -23.09 5.61 5.56
C GLU A 99 -22.40 4.24 5.38
N GLY A 100 -21.40 3.96 6.21
CA GLY A 100 -20.71 2.70 6.29
C GLY A 100 -19.48 2.61 5.37
N PRO A 101 -18.94 1.40 5.19
CA PRO A 101 -17.71 1.21 4.44
C PRO A 101 -17.92 1.30 2.92
N THR A 102 -16.85 1.72 2.23
CA THR A 102 -16.76 1.75 0.77
C THR A 102 -15.56 0.94 0.30
N PHE A 103 -15.70 0.25 -0.83
CA PHE A 103 -14.62 -0.48 -1.49
C PHE A 103 -14.21 0.22 -2.79
N LEU A 104 -12.92 0.53 -2.94
CA LEU A 104 -12.36 1.13 -4.15
C LEU A 104 -11.37 0.14 -4.78
N GLU A 105 -11.60 -0.23 -6.04
CA GLU A 105 -10.64 -0.94 -6.86
C GLU A 105 -9.87 0.08 -7.71
N MET A 106 -8.61 0.32 -7.36
CA MET A 106 -7.68 1.15 -8.12
C MET A 106 -6.98 0.27 -9.14
N LEU A 107 -7.40 0.37 -10.41
CA LEU A 107 -6.84 -0.41 -11.51
C LEU A 107 -5.51 0.19 -11.95
N THR A 108 -4.40 -0.51 -11.73
CA THR A 108 -3.05 -0.03 -12.04
C THR A 108 -2.20 -1.20 -12.53
N TYR A 109 -0.88 -1.01 -12.60
CA TYR A 109 0.06 -2.03 -13.03
C TYR A 109 1.39 -1.94 -12.32
N ARG A 110 1.94 -3.11 -11.94
CA ARG A 110 3.28 -3.19 -11.32
C ARG A 110 4.33 -3.25 -12.43
N MET A 111 4.99 -2.13 -12.73
CA MET A 111 6.01 -2.08 -13.78
C MET A 111 7.19 -3.04 -13.48
N GLY A 112 7.71 -3.03 -12.26
CA GLY A 112 8.81 -3.90 -11.82
C GLY A 112 8.41 -5.33 -11.43
N ALA A 113 9.41 -6.07 -10.92
CA ALA A 113 9.23 -7.38 -10.30
C ALA A 113 8.37 -7.29 -9.02
N HIS A 114 7.92 -8.44 -8.50
CA HIS A 114 7.19 -8.49 -7.23
C HIS A 114 8.05 -8.00 -6.05
N SER A 115 9.31 -8.42 -6.04
CA SER A 115 10.33 -8.05 -5.07
C SER A 115 11.72 -8.24 -5.70
N THR A 116 12.79 -7.92 -4.98
CA THR A 116 14.18 -8.15 -5.42
C THR A 116 14.54 -9.62 -5.61
N SER A 117 13.74 -10.55 -5.05
CA SER A 117 13.93 -12.00 -5.17
C SER A 117 13.08 -12.64 -6.27
N ASP A 118 12.34 -11.83 -7.04
CA ASP A 118 11.41 -12.29 -8.08
C ASP A 118 11.94 -11.98 -9.49
N ASP A 119 11.60 -12.87 -10.43
CA ASP A 119 11.92 -12.71 -11.85
C ASP A 119 10.62 -12.77 -12.68
N PRO A 120 10.10 -11.61 -13.14
CA PRO A 120 8.84 -11.54 -13.87
C PRO A 120 8.92 -12.18 -15.26
N SER A 121 10.11 -12.31 -15.87
CA SER A 121 10.26 -12.89 -17.21
C SER A 121 9.77 -14.35 -17.28
N ARG A 122 9.66 -15.01 -16.12
CA ARG A 122 9.22 -16.41 -15.99
C ARG A 122 7.71 -16.62 -16.15
N TYR A 123 6.90 -15.58 -15.97
CA TYR A 123 5.43 -15.70 -15.93
C TYR A 123 4.68 -14.56 -16.61
N ARG A 124 5.39 -13.52 -17.05
CA ARG A 124 4.81 -12.31 -17.63
C ARG A 124 5.53 -11.94 -18.91
N ASP A 125 4.77 -11.92 -20.00
CA ASP A 125 5.27 -11.43 -21.28
C ASP A 125 5.58 -9.93 -21.19
N GLU A 126 6.71 -9.51 -21.74
CA GLU A 126 7.17 -8.13 -21.71
C GLU A 126 6.19 -7.18 -22.40
N SER A 127 5.52 -7.62 -23.48
CA SER A 127 4.52 -6.81 -24.20
C SER A 127 3.36 -6.35 -23.32
N VAL A 128 3.01 -7.14 -22.29
CA VAL A 128 2.00 -6.74 -21.31
C VAL A 128 2.49 -5.52 -20.55
N THR A 129 3.76 -5.50 -20.12
CA THR A 129 4.36 -4.38 -19.39
C THR A 129 4.55 -3.15 -20.27
N GLU A 130 4.99 -3.35 -21.51
CA GLU A 130 5.14 -2.25 -22.48
C GLU A 130 3.82 -1.51 -22.70
N ALA A 131 2.71 -2.22 -22.83
CA ALA A 131 1.38 -1.63 -23.00
C ALA A 131 0.90 -0.78 -21.80
N TRP A 132 1.60 -0.80 -20.67
CA TRP A 132 1.34 0.04 -19.50
C TRP A 132 2.27 1.25 -19.37
N LYS A 133 3.38 1.31 -20.13
CA LYS A 133 4.27 2.48 -20.12
C LYS A 133 3.56 3.76 -20.56
N ASP A 134 2.73 3.67 -21.60
CA ASP A 134 1.93 4.81 -22.09
C ASP A 134 0.81 5.25 -21.12
N LYS A 135 0.61 4.50 -20.03
CA LYS A 135 -0.38 4.79 -18.99
C LYS A 135 0.28 5.26 -17.69
N ASP A 136 1.54 5.69 -17.73
CA ASP A 136 2.25 6.19 -16.56
C ASP A 136 1.49 7.37 -15.92
N PRO A 137 1.09 7.26 -14.63
CA PRO A 137 0.41 8.34 -13.92
C PRO A 137 1.23 9.64 -13.84
N LEU A 138 2.57 9.54 -13.75
CA LEU A 138 3.44 10.71 -13.65
C LEU A 138 3.48 11.46 -14.97
N THR A 139 3.68 10.75 -16.10
CA THR A 139 3.64 11.37 -17.42
C THR A 139 2.29 12.02 -17.67
N ARG A 140 1.20 11.30 -17.41
CA ARG A 140 -0.17 11.82 -17.59
C ARG A 140 -0.41 13.10 -16.78
N PHE A 141 -0.06 13.10 -15.50
CA PHE A 141 -0.34 14.23 -14.63
C PHE A 141 0.60 15.42 -14.89
N ARG A 142 1.88 15.18 -15.22
CA ARG A 142 2.82 16.23 -15.64
C ARG A 142 2.31 16.97 -16.89
N LEU A 143 1.82 16.23 -17.89
CA LEU A 143 1.22 16.83 -19.09
C LEU A 143 -0.01 17.68 -18.76
N TYR A 144 -0.89 17.18 -17.88
CA TYR A 144 -2.05 17.93 -17.41
C TYR A 144 -1.63 19.23 -16.70
N MET A 145 -0.69 19.16 -15.74
CA MET A 145 -0.24 20.35 -15.01
C MET A 145 0.47 21.37 -15.90
N GLY A 146 1.21 20.92 -16.91
CA GLY A 146 1.81 21.79 -17.92
C GLY A 146 0.76 22.49 -18.78
N HIS A 147 -0.26 21.77 -19.23
CA HIS A 147 -1.39 22.33 -19.97
C HIS A 147 -2.15 23.39 -19.15
N GLU A 148 -2.39 23.13 -17.87
CA GLU A 148 -3.05 24.08 -16.95
C GLU A 148 -2.14 25.24 -16.51
N GLY A 149 -0.87 25.28 -16.95
CA GLY A 149 0.09 26.31 -16.57
C GLY A 149 0.51 26.27 -15.10
N VAL A 150 0.26 25.16 -14.40
CA VAL A 150 0.57 24.96 -12.98
C VAL A 150 2.02 24.52 -12.78
N LEU A 151 2.59 23.77 -13.73
CA LEU A 151 3.96 23.26 -13.66
C LEU A 151 4.71 23.51 -14.97
N SER A 152 5.75 24.34 -14.94
CA SER A 152 6.65 24.51 -16.08
C SER A 152 7.66 23.35 -16.17
N ALA A 153 8.32 23.21 -17.33
CA ALA A 153 9.34 22.18 -17.52
C ALA A 153 10.53 22.40 -16.57
N GLU A 154 10.95 23.65 -16.42
CA GLU A 154 12.05 24.06 -15.55
C GLU A 154 11.72 23.78 -14.07
N ALA A 155 10.51 24.13 -13.64
CA ALA A 155 10.06 23.87 -12.27
C ALA A 155 9.97 22.36 -11.97
N ALA A 156 9.60 21.54 -12.96
CA ALA A 156 9.57 20.09 -12.80
C ALA A 156 10.99 19.50 -12.67
N GLU A 157 11.95 19.97 -13.48
CA GLU A 157 13.35 19.55 -13.39
C GLU A 157 13.99 19.98 -12.06
N GLU A 158 13.71 21.19 -11.60
CA GLU A 158 14.18 21.70 -10.29
C GLU A 158 13.62 20.85 -9.13
N LEU A 159 12.34 20.49 -9.20
CA LEU A 159 11.71 19.61 -8.21
C LEU A 159 12.37 18.22 -8.19
N GLU A 160 12.59 17.61 -9.36
CA GLU A 160 13.27 16.31 -9.46
C GLU A 160 14.70 16.38 -8.87
N ALA A 161 15.45 17.43 -9.17
CA ALA A 161 16.79 17.63 -8.63
C ALA A 161 16.77 17.80 -7.10
N THR A 162 15.78 18.53 -6.57
CA THR A 162 15.59 18.75 -5.14
C THR A 162 15.29 17.45 -4.42
N LEU A 163 14.31 16.68 -4.91
CA LEU A 163 13.94 15.38 -4.33
C LEU A 163 15.10 14.38 -4.40
N ALA A 164 15.87 14.37 -5.49
CA ALA A 164 17.04 13.52 -5.61
C ALA A 164 18.14 13.89 -4.61
N ALA A 165 18.32 15.18 -4.30
CA ALA A 165 19.25 15.63 -3.28
C ALA A 165 18.78 15.24 -1.87
N GLU A 166 17.49 15.39 -1.57
CA GLU A 166 16.87 14.95 -0.31
C GLU A 166 17.08 13.45 -0.09
N ILE A 167 16.78 12.62 -1.09
CA ILE A 167 16.98 11.16 -1.00
C ILE A 167 18.45 10.82 -0.69
N ARG A 168 19.41 11.46 -1.39
CA ARG A 168 20.85 11.23 -1.14
C ARG A 168 21.26 11.65 0.26
N ALA A 169 20.76 12.78 0.75
CA ALA A 169 21.05 13.26 2.10
C ALA A 169 20.51 12.30 3.15
N THR A 170 19.26 11.83 2.99
CA THR A 170 18.67 10.84 3.90
C THR A 170 19.42 9.52 3.90
N LEU A 171 19.85 9.02 2.72
CA LEU A 171 20.68 7.81 2.66
C LEU A 171 22.00 7.98 3.39
N ALA A 172 22.70 9.10 3.18
CA ALA A 172 23.95 9.39 3.87
C ALA A 172 23.77 9.50 5.39
N GLU A 173 22.66 10.09 5.86
CA GLU A 173 22.33 10.16 7.28
C GLU A 173 22.08 8.76 7.88
N VAL A 174 21.29 7.93 7.19
CA VAL A 174 20.98 6.57 7.65
C VAL A 174 22.21 5.66 7.63
N GLU A 175 23.06 5.76 6.61
CA GLU A 175 24.30 4.98 6.53
C GLU A 175 25.36 5.42 7.55
N ALA A 176 25.35 6.70 7.96
CA ALA A 176 26.26 7.22 8.98
C ALA A 176 25.79 6.93 10.41
N ALA A 177 24.49 6.70 10.62
CA ALA A 177 23.97 6.25 11.91
C ALA A 177 24.41 4.80 12.18
N ASP A 178 24.81 4.48 13.42
CA ASP A 178 25.11 3.09 13.83
C ASP A 178 23.81 2.27 13.74
N PRO A 179 23.67 1.39 12.73
CA PRO A 179 22.35 0.88 12.34
C PRO A 179 21.97 -0.37 13.13
N MET A 180 22.89 -0.95 13.89
CA MET A 180 22.63 -2.22 14.57
C MET A 180 22.05 -1.94 15.96
N PRO A 181 20.75 -2.21 16.18
CA PRO A 181 20.23 -2.15 17.53
C PRO A 181 20.96 -3.18 18.41
N PRO A 182 21.12 -2.91 19.72
CA PRO A 182 21.77 -3.87 20.60
C PRO A 182 20.99 -5.20 20.59
N LEU A 183 21.69 -6.33 20.67
CA LEU A 183 21.07 -7.68 20.66
C LEU A 183 19.92 -7.80 21.68
N GLU A 184 20.02 -7.10 22.80
CA GLU A 184 19.01 -7.07 23.85
C GLU A 184 17.64 -6.56 23.36
N SER A 185 17.60 -5.69 22.35
CA SER A 185 16.34 -5.15 21.84
C SER A 185 15.47 -6.19 21.14
N LEU A 186 16.02 -7.37 20.81
CA LEU A 186 15.26 -8.51 20.30
C LEU A 186 14.14 -8.95 21.26
N PHE A 187 14.31 -8.67 22.56
CA PHE A 187 13.39 -9.07 23.63
C PHE A 187 12.44 -7.94 24.05
N ASP A 188 12.59 -6.75 23.47
CA ASP A 188 11.71 -5.61 23.68
C ASP A 188 10.44 -5.72 22.80
N ASP A 189 9.42 -4.97 23.18
CA ASP A 189 8.13 -4.85 22.46
C ASP A 189 7.32 -6.16 22.23
N VAL A 190 7.79 -7.30 22.76
CA VAL A 190 7.01 -8.56 22.78
C VAL A 190 5.79 -8.43 23.70
N PHE A 191 5.98 -7.79 24.85
CA PHE A 191 4.95 -7.43 25.82
C PHE A 191 5.21 -6.00 26.31
N ALA A 192 4.20 -5.38 26.94
CA ALA A 192 4.32 -4.03 27.52
C ALA A 192 5.47 -3.92 28.54
N GLU A 193 5.71 -5.01 29.28
CA GLU A 193 6.88 -5.18 30.12
C GLU A 193 7.47 -6.56 29.82
N ARG A 194 8.80 -6.68 29.82
CA ARG A 194 9.45 -7.98 29.63
C ARG A 194 8.97 -8.95 30.71
N THR A 195 8.52 -10.12 30.28
CA THR A 195 8.20 -11.22 31.20
C THR A 195 9.48 -11.78 31.81
N TRP A 196 9.35 -12.56 32.89
CA TRP A 196 10.52 -13.15 33.55
C TRP A 196 11.37 -14.03 32.61
N PHE A 197 10.74 -14.81 31.73
CA PHE A 197 11.44 -15.68 30.79
C PHE A 197 12.12 -14.90 29.66
N LEU A 198 11.57 -13.74 29.24
CA LEU A 198 12.24 -12.87 28.27
C LEU A 198 13.46 -12.18 28.89
N ARG A 199 13.41 -11.85 30.18
CA ARG A 199 14.59 -11.35 30.91
C ARG A 199 15.68 -12.41 30.98
N GLU A 200 15.34 -13.65 31.35
CA GLU A 200 16.30 -14.76 31.38
C GLU A 200 16.91 -15.03 29.99
N GLN A 201 16.10 -15.01 28.93
CA GLN A 201 16.59 -15.18 27.56
C GLN A 201 17.50 -14.02 27.11
N ALA A 202 17.18 -12.78 27.49
CA ALA A 202 18.03 -11.62 27.23
C ALA A 202 19.37 -11.71 27.97
N GLU A 203 19.35 -12.11 29.24
CA GLU A 203 20.54 -12.35 30.05
C GLU A 203 21.39 -13.49 29.48
N ASP A 204 20.77 -14.54 28.96
CA ASP A 204 21.48 -15.66 28.33
C ASP A 204 22.09 -15.26 26.98
N ALA A 205 21.34 -14.55 26.14
CA ALA A 205 21.83 -14.02 24.86
C ALA A 205 23.02 -13.07 25.04
N ALA A 206 23.02 -12.25 26.10
CA ALA A 206 24.12 -11.35 26.42
C ALA A 206 25.45 -12.07 26.73
N LYS A 207 25.42 -13.37 27.09
CA LYS A 207 26.63 -14.18 27.30
C LYS A 207 27.34 -14.55 25.99
N TYR A 208 26.64 -14.47 24.86
CA TYR A 208 27.11 -14.85 23.54
C TYR A 208 27.05 -13.66 22.58
N PRO A 209 27.91 -12.63 22.77
CA PRO A 209 27.89 -11.44 21.93
C PRO A 209 28.15 -11.79 20.47
N LEU A 210 27.49 -11.05 19.56
CA LEU A 210 27.70 -11.21 18.12
C LEU A 210 29.19 -10.96 17.78
N PRO A 211 29.76 -11.71 16.82
CA PRO A 211 31.11 -11.46 16.34
C PRO A 211 31.23 -10.00 15.85
N ALA A 212 32.32 -9.33 16.19
CA ALA A 212 32.59 -7.98 15.67
C ALA A 212 32.73 -8.04 14.14
N GLY A 213 31.91 -7.25 13.42
CA GLY A 213 32.02 -7.07 11.97
C GLY A 213 30.97 -7.78 11.10
N HIS A 214 29.83 -8.19 11.66
CA HIS A 214 28.62 -8.56 10.91
C HIS A 214 27.53 -7.51 11.09
#